data_AF-A0A5B6ZPZ6-F1
#
_entry.id   AF-A0A5B6ZPZ6-F1
#
_cell.length_a   1.000
_cell.length_b   1.000
_cell.length_c   1.000
_cell.angle_alpha   90.00
_cell.angle_beta   90.00
_cell.angle_gamma   90.00
#
_symmetry.space_group_name_H-M   'P 1'
#
loop_
_entity.id
_entity.type
_entity.pdbx_description
1 polymer ?
#
loop_
_entity_poly.entity_id
_entity_poly.type
_entity_poly.pdbx_seq_one_letter_code
_entity_poly.pdbx_strand_id
1 'polypeptide(L)'
;MKEAEKILDSQLWHACAGGMVQMPLVNSKVFYFPQGHAEHALANVDFAASPRVPPLILCRVAAVKFMADPETDEVYAKIRLVPIGNNEPDYDDDGVLGSNGSEAPEKPASFAKTLTQSDANNGGGFSVPRYCAETIFPRLDYKADPPVQTVIVKDVHGEIWKFRHIYRGTPRRHLLTTGWSTFVNQKKLVAGDSIVFLRAENGDLCVGIRRAKRGAVGGPESPSGWNSAAGNCVTPYGGFSVFLRE
;
A
#
# COMPACT_ATOMS: atom_id res chain seq x y z
N MET A 1 13.68 16.86 -21.25
CA MET A 1 14.44 15.95 -20.36
C MET A 1 13.41 14.99 -19.78
N LYS A 2 13.50 13.68 -20.06
CA LYS A 2 12.59 12.71 -19.41
C LYS A 2 13.05 12.59 -17.96
N GLU A 3 12.26 13.13 -17.03
CA GLU A 3 12.47 12.95 -15.61
C GLU A 3 12.51 11.43 -15.35
N ALA A 4 13.61 10.93 -14.79
CA ALA A 4 13.73 9.52 -14.50
C ALA A 4 12.63 9.16 -13.48
N GLU A 5 11.70 8.27 -13.85
CA GLU A 5 10.67 7.78 -12.94
C GLU A 5 11.34 7.25 -11.67
N LYS A 6 11.16 7.94 -10.54
CA LYS A 6 11.80 7.58 -9.28
C LYS A 6 11.10 6.34 -8.72
N ILE A 7 11.81 5.21 -8.77
CA ILE A 7 11.32 3.93 -8.24
C ILE A 7 11.46 3.96 -6.72
N LEU A 8 10.39 3.60 -6.02
CA LEU A 8 10.37 3.51 -4.57
C LEU A 8 11.04 2.22 -4.08
N ASP A 9 11.69 2.29 -2.92
CA ASP A 9 12.15 1.11 -2.21
C ASP A 9 10.99 0.14 -1.92
N SER A 10 11.23 -1.15 -2.14
CA SER A 10 10.20 -2.18 -2.00
C SER A 10 9.69 -2.30 -0.55
N GLN A 11 10.56 -2.20 0.45
CA GLN A 11 10.17 -2.35 1.84
C GLN A 11 9.25 -1.22 2.28
N LEU A 12 9.62 0.03 1.95
CA LEU A 12 8.77 1.20 2.22
C LEU A 12 7.46 1.13 1.45
N TRP A 13 7.49 0.74 0.18
CA TRP A 13 6.28 0.61 -0.62
C TRP A 13 5.29 -0.39 0.00
N HIS A 14 5.74 -1.60 0.37
CA HIS A 14 4.89 -2.61 1.02
C HIS A 14 4.42 -2.18 2.40
N ALA A 15 5.28 -1.52 3.18
CA ALA A 15 4.89 -0.93 4.46
C ALA A 15 3.79 0.12 4.28
N CYS A 16 3.78 0.89 3.18
CA CYS A 16 2.70 1.82 2.87
C CYS A 16 1.46 1.10 2.33
N ALA A 17 1.61 0.15 1.41
CA ALA A 17 0.51 -0.53 0.73
C ALA A 17 -0.37 -1.36 1.68
N GLY A 18 0.19 -1.88 2.77
CA GLY A 18 -0.55 -2.62 3.79
C GLY A 18 -0.24 -4.11 3.80
N GLY A 19 -0.48 -4.74 4.96
CA GLY A 19 -0.09 -6.14 5.20
C GLY A 19 -0.80 -7.19 4.36
N MET A 20 -1.91 -6.83 3.69
CA MET A 20 -2.68 -7.72 2.82
C MET A 20 -2.19 -7.70 1.36
N VAL A 21 -1.32 -6.75 0.99
CA VAL A 21 -0.86 -6.62 -0.39
C VAL A 21 0.25 -7.63 -0.67
N GLN A 22 0.07 -8.40 -1.74
CA GLN A 22 1.07 -9.33 -2.26
C GLN A 22 1.38 -8.95 -3.71
N MET A 23 2.66 -8.82 -4.01
CA MET A 23 3.13 -8.46 -5.35
C MET A 23 3.67 -9.68 -6.08
N PRO A 24 3.32 -9.87 -7.36
CA PRO A 24 3.84 -10.98 -8.12
C PRO A 24 5.34 -10.77 -8.41
N LEU A 25 6.09 -11.87 -8.45
CA LEU A 25 7.50 -11.84 -8.81
C LEU A 25 7.67 -11.54 -10.30
N VAL A 26 8.76 -10.84 -10.66
CA VAL A 26 9.13 -10.68 -12.07
C VAL A 26 9.44 -12.06 -12.66
N ASN A 27 9.00 -12.28 -13.89
CA ASN A 27 9.01 -13.54 -14.64
C ASN A 27 8.02 -14.62 -14.18
N SER A 28 7.23 -14.40 -13.13
CA SER A 28 6.18 -15.37 -12.77
C SER A 28 5.04 -15.37 -13.80
N LYS A 29 4.35 -16.52 -13.90
CA LYS A 29 3.09 -16.65 -14.65
C LYS A 29 1.94 -16.18 -13.74
N VAL A 30 1.10 -15.27 -14.25
CA VAL A 30 -0.08 -14.75 -13.55
C VAL A 30 -1.27 -14.72 -14.49
N PHE A 31 -2.48 -14.78 -13.94
CA PHE A 31 -3.68 -14.49 -14.68
C PHE A 31 -4.10 -13.03 -14.50
N TYR A 32 -4.30 -12.35 -15.62
CA TYR A 32 -4.90 -11.02 -15.66
C TYR A 32 -6.40 -11.12 -15.88
N PHE A 33 -7.16 -10.41 -15.05
CA PHE A 33 -8.63 -10.34 -15.10
C PHE A 33 -9.04 -8.92 -15.53
N PRO A 34 -9.42 -8.70 -16.81
CA PRO A 34 -9.83 -7.37 -17.28
C PRO A 34 -11.00 -6.77 -16.48
N GLN A 35 -11.92 -7.62 -16.02
CA GLN A 35 -13.06 -7.18 -15.19
C GLN A 35 -12.61 -6.62 -13.84
N GLY A 36 -11.69 -7.30 -13.14
CA GLY A 36 -11.15 -6.81 -11.87
C GLY A 36 -10.35 -5.50 -12.02
N HIS A 37 -9.66 -5.33 -13.16
CA HIS A 37 -9.04 -4.05 -13.48
C HIS A 37 -10.09 -2.94 -13.62
N ALA A 38 -11.15 -3.18 -14.41
CA ALA A 38 -12.22 -2.19 -14.61
C ALA A 38 -12.89 -1.80 -13.29
N GLU A 39 -13.16 -2.78 -12.42
CA GLU A 39 -13.68 -2.57 -11.07
C GLU A 39 -12.75 -1.67 -10.25
N HIS A 40 -11.45 -1.98 -10.20
CA HIS A 40 -10.47 -1.20 -9.47
C HIS A 40 -10.31 0.23 -10.02
N ALA A 41 -10.39 0.38 -11.34
CA ALA A 41 -10.32 1.67 -12.02
C ALA A 41 -11.63 2.49 -11.93
N LEU A 42 -12.69 1.93 -11.32
CA LEU A 42 -14.04 2.50 -11.32
C LEU A 42 -14.53 2.81 -12.75
N ALA A 43 -14.06 2.04 -13.73
CA ALA A 43 -14.38 2.22 -15.13
C ALA A 43 -15.61 1.40 -15.49
N ASN A 44 -16.64 2.05 -16.03
CA ASN A 44 -17.81 1.36 -16.54
C ASN A 44 -17.53 0.82 -17.95
N VAL A 45 -17.13 -0.45 -18.03
CA VAL A 45 -16.82 -1.14 -19.29
C VAL A 45 -17.90 -2.16 -19.59
N ASP A 46 -18.57 -2.02 -20.73
CA ASP A 46 -19.51 -3.02 -21.22
C ASP A 46 -18.75 -4.20 -21.87
N PHE A 47 -18.44 -5.20 -21.04
CA PHE A 47 -17.80 -6.43 -21.51
C PHE A 47 -18.73 -7.30 -22.38
N ALA A 48 -20.07 -7.15 -22.25
CA ALA A 48 -21.01 -7.89 -23.09
C ALA A 48 -20.99 -7.40 -24.54
N ALA A 49 -20.78 -6.10 -24.74
CA ALA A 49 -20.55 -5.51 -26.06
C ALA A 49 -19.15 -5.78 -26.64
N SER A 50 -18.22 -6.35 -25.86
CA SER A 50 -16.81 -6.57 -26.23
C SER A 50 -16.39 -8.06 -26.14
N PRO A 51 -17.02 -8.99 -26.90
CA PRO A 51 -16.79 -10.43 -26.79
C PRO A 51 -15.36 -10.87 -27.18
N ARG A 52 -14.55 -9.97 -27.73
CA ARG A 52 -13.16 -10.22 -28.11
C ARG A 52 -12.19 -10.19 -26.94
N VAL A 53 -12.61 -9.68 -25.78
CA VAL A 53 -11.76 -9.60 -24.59
C VAL A 53 -11.97 -10.86 -23.75
N PRO A 54 -10.96 -11.75 -23.63
CA PRO A 54 -11.08 -12.93 -22.80
C PRO A 54 -11.26 -12.52 -21.32
N PRO A 55 -12.07 -13.25 -20.54
CA PRO A 55 -12.27 -12.96 -19.11
C PRO A 55 -11.00 -13.22 -18.27
N LEU A 56 -10.08 -14.02 -18.81
CA LEU A 56 -8.84 -14.45 -18.17
C LEU A 56 -7.73 -14.47 -19.22
N ILE A 57 -6.60 -13.81 -18.94
CA ILE A 57 -5.45 -13.76 -19.83
C ILE A 57 -4.21 -14.26 -19.08
N LEU A 58 -3.63 -15.38 -19.52
CA LEU A 58 -2.36 -15.86 -18.98
C LEU A 58 -1.22 -14.96 -19.43
N CYS A 59 -0.45 -14.44 -18.48
CA CYS A 59 0.61 -13.48 -18.71
C CYS A 59 1.88 -13.89 -17.96
N ARG A 60 3.04 -13.53 -18.51
CA ARG A 60 4.29 -13.43 -17.75
C ARG A 60 4.45 -12.01 -17.24
N VAL A 61 4.86 -11.86 -15.98
CA VAL A 61 5.22 -10.55 -15.41
C VAL A 61 6.57 -10.11 -15.97
N ALA A 62 6.60 -9.10 -16.82
CA ALA A 62 7.83 -8.59 -17.42
C ALA A 62 8.53 -7.56 -16.52
N ALA A 63 7.79 -6.80 -15.73
CA ALA A 63 8.35 -5.84 -14.78
C ALA A 63 7.33 -5.45 -13.70
N VAL A 64 7.82 -5.12 -12.51
CA VAL A 64 7.06 -4.47 -11.44
C VAL A 64 7.84 -3.22 -11.02
N LYS A 65 7.19 -2.06 -11.02
CA LYS A 65 7.77 -0.81 -10.50
C LYS A 65 6.91 -0.27 -9.38
N PHE A 66 7.54 0.02 -8.25
CA PHE A 66 6.92 0.64 -7.08
C PHE A 66 6.98 2.16 -7.20
N MET A 67 5.82 2.81 -7.06
CA MET A 67 5.63 4.23 -7.28
C MET A 67 4.82 4.84 -6.14
N ALA A 68 4.90 6.16 -6.01
CA ALA A 68 4.02 6.95 -5.16
C ALA A 68 3.52 8.17 -5.95
N ASP A 69 2.26 8.52 -5.76
CA ASP A 69 1.67 9.71 -6.36
C ASP A 69 2.26 10.98 -5.70
N PRO A 70 2.80 11.93 -6.48
CA PRO A 70 3.56 13.07 -5.96
C PRO A 70 2.71 14.08 -5.16
N GLU A 71 1.39 14.06 -5.28
CA GLU A 71 0.51 15.01 -4.60
C GLU A 71 -0.15 14.40 -3.36
N THR A 72 -0.46 13.10 -3.42
CA THR A 72 -1.27 12.42 -2.39
C THR A 72 -0.45 11.50 -1.49
N ASP A 73 0.78 11.17 -1.86
CA ASP A 73 1.63 10.12 -1.27
C ASP A 73 1.02 8.70 -1.39
N GLU A 74 -0.04 8.52 -2.18
CA GLU A 74 -0.65 7.20 -2.39
C GLU A 74 0.30 6.29 -3.19
N VAL A 75 0.62 5.14 -2.62
CA VAL A 75 1.52 4.18 -3.26
C VAL A 75 0.77 3.32 -4.28
N TYR A 76 1.36 3.13 -5.45
CA TYR A 76 0.83 2.28 -6.51
C TYR A 76 1.95 1.52 -7.22
N ALA A 77 1.61 0.47 -7.97
CA ALA A 77 2.59 -0.28 -8.74
C ALA A 77 2.24 -0.27 -10.23
N LYS A 78 3.27 -0.13 -11.08
CA LYS A 78 3.16 -0.36 -12.52
C LYS A 78 3.64 -1.78 -12.81
N ILE A 79 2.71 -2.65 -13.19
CA ILE A 79 3.00 -4.05 -13.55
C ILE A 79 2.91 -4.17 -15.06
N ARG A 80 4.00 -4.59 -15.70
CA ARG A 80 4.04 -4.88 -17.14
C ARG A 80 3.80 -6.37 -17.35
N LEU A 81 2.77 -6.70 -18.09
CA LEU A 81 2.39 -8.07 -18.42
C LEU A 81 2.63 -8.34 -19.91
N VAL A 82 3.09 -9.56 -20.22
CA VAL A 82 3.22 -10.06 -21.59
C VAL A 82 2.32 -11.30 -21.72
N PRO A 83 1.26 -11.26 -22.55
CA PRO A 83 0.41 -12.43 -22.77
C PRO A 83 1.22 -13.61 -23.31
N ILE A 84 0.95 -14.80 -22.79
CA ILE A 84 1.55 -16.05 -23.24
C ILE A 84 0.52 -16.77 -24.12
N GLY A 85 0.87 -17.07 -25.37
CA GLY A 85 0.02 -17.88 -26.24
C GLY A 85 0.12 -19.37 -25.89
N ASN A 86 -0.92 -20.15 -26.18
CA ASN A 86 -0.98 -21.59 -25.92
C ASN A 86 0.11 -22.45 -26.61
N ASN A 87 0.98 -21.84 -27.43
CA ASN A 87 1.98 -22.53 -28.26
C ASN A 87 3.43 -22.34 -27.78
N GLU A 88 3.67 -21.69 -26.64
CA GLU A 88 5.00 -21.68 -26.04
C GLU A 88 5.23 -23.09 -25.44
N PRO A 89 6.15 -23.91 -25.98
CA PRO A 89 6.53 -25.15 -25.32
C PRO A 89 7.02 -24.84 -23.91
N ASP A 90 6.47 -25.54 -22.93
CA ASP A 90 6.91 -25.55 -21.53
C ASP A 90 8.33 -26.14 -21.47
N TYR A 91 9.32 -25.36 -21.90
CA TYR A 91 10.72 -25.64 -21.61
C TYR A 91 10.97 -25.19 -20.17
N ASP A 92 10.74 -26.13 -19.25
CA ASP A 92 11.19 -26.15 -17.85
C ASP A 92 11.31 -24.79 -17.14
N ASP A 93 10.37 -24.53 -16.23
CA ASP A 93 10.76 -24.49 -14.82
C ASP A 93 9.72 -25.33 -14.11
N ASP A 94 10.14 -26.54 -13.75
CA ASP A 94 9.45 -27.42 -12.83
C ASP A 94 8.86 -26.56 -11.72
N GLY A 95 7.61 -26.85 -11.36
CA GLY A 95 6.94 -26.24 -10.24
C GLY A 95 7.69 -26.61 -8.97
N VAL A 96 8.80 -25.91 -8.72
CA VAL A 96 9.33 -25.69 -7.40
C VAL A 96 8.26 -24.83 -6.74
N LEU A 97 7.24 -25.52 -6.21
CA LEU A 97 6.74 -25.32 -4.87
C LEU A 97 7.95 -25.35 -3.93
N GLY A 98 8.81 -24.35 -4.08
CA GLY A 98 9.88 -24.01 -3.20
C GLY A 98 9.20 -23.39 -2.01
N SER A 99 8.64 -24.27 -1.20
CA SER A 99 8.90 -24.24 0.23
C SER A 99 10.43 -24.39 0.44
N ASN A 100 11.21 -23.48 -0.16
CA ASN A 100 12.48 -23.13 0.40
C ASN A 100 12.07 -22.41 1.67
N GLY A 101 12.28 -23.07 2.80
CA GLY A 101 12.41 -22.42 4.09
C GLY A 101 13.60 -21.46 4.06
N SER A 102 13.62 -20.51 3.13
CA SER A 102 14.23 -19.22 3.38
C SER A 102 13.41 -18.67 4.53
N GLU A 103 14.02 -18.62 5.72
CA GLU A 103 13.56 -17.74 6.78
C GLU A 103 13.04 -16.49 6.09
N ALA A 104 11.72 -16.25 6.20
CA ALA A 104 11.13 -15.08 5.58
C ALA A 104 12.01 -13.91 6.03
N PRO A 105 12.65 -13.16 5.11
CA PRO A 105 13.58 -12.12 5.50
C PRO A 105 12.89 -11.28 6.56
N GLU A 106 13.50 -11.19 7.75
CA GLU A 106 12.87 -10.63 8.93
C GLU A 106 12.16 -9.35 8.51
N LYS A 107 10.83 -9.37 8.57
CA LYS A 107 10.03 -8.30 7.98
C LYS A 107 10.49 -7.00 8.63
N PRO A 108 11.01 -6.03 7.86
CA PRO A 108 11.67 -4.87 8.43
C PRO A 108 10.70 -4.15 9.35
N ALA A 109 11.22 -3.68 10.50
CA ALA A 109 10.42 -3.17 11.59
C ALA A 109 9.62 -1.95 11.11
N SER A 110 8.32 -2.17 10.89
CA SER A 110 7.39 -1.16 10.45
C SER A 110 6.21 -1.06 11.40
N PHE A 111 5.68 0.14 11.53
CA PHE A 111 4.53 0.42 12.37
C PHE A 111 3.64 1.45 11.72
N ALA A 112 2.35 1.14 11.63
CA ALA A 112 1.33 2.04 11.15
C ALA A 112 0.44 2.48 12.30
N LYS A 113 0.23 3.80 12.45
CA LYS A 113 -0.76 4.35 13.37
C LYS A 113 -1.76 5.22 12.63
N THR A 114 -3.04 4.92 12.82
CA THR A 114 -4.13 5.81 12.46
C THR A 114 -4.11 7.06 13.34
N LEU A 115 -4.06 8.22 12.70
CA LEU A 115 -4.01 9.52 13.33
C LEU A 115 -5.32 9.80 14.05
N THR A 116 -5.22 10.17 15.32
CA THR A 116 -6.36 10.70 16.06
C THR A 116 -6.53 12.19 15.75
N GLN A 117 -7.66 12.76 16.18
CA GLN A 117 -7.90 14.21 16.06
C GLN A 117 -6.77 15.04 16.69
N SER A 118 -6.20 14.59 17.81
CA SER A 118 -5.10 15.31 18.48
C SER A 118 -3.79 15.25 17.71
N ASP A 119 -3.53 14.15 16.99
CA ASP A 119 -2.32 14.02 16.17
C ASP A 119 -2.39 14.93 14.93
N ALA A 120 -3.57 15.05 14.31
CA ALA A 120 -3.75 15.84 13.08
C ALA A 120 -4.12 17.33 13.32
N ASN A 121 -4.13 17.80 14.57
CA ASN A 121 -4.47 19.19 14.89
C ASN A 121 -3.26 20.13 14.75
N ASN A 122 -3.48 21.37 14.29
CA ASN A 122 -2.47 22.40 13.97
C ASN A 122 -1.80 23.08 15.18
N GLY A 123 -1.58 22.30 16.23
CA GLY A 123 -0.82 22.70 17.43
C GLY A 123 -0.47 21.51 18.34
N GLY A 124 -0.87 20.29 17.95
CA GLY A 124 -0.59 19.05 18.67
C GLY A 124 0.72 18.40 18.24
N GLY A 125 1.25 17.52 19.08
CA GLY A 125 2.31 16.58 18.71
C GLY A 125 1.73 15.21 18.38
N PHE A 126 2.48 14.39 17.66
CA PHE A 126 2.12 13.01 17.41
C PHE A 126 2.41 12.15 18.64
N SER A 127 1.42 11.42 19.12
CA SER A 127 1.63 10.43 20.18
C SER A 127 2.25 9.15 19.60
N VAL A 128 3.52 8.90 19.87
CA VAL A 128 4.23 7.71 19.38
C VAL A 128 3.89 6.53 20.28
N PRO A 129 3.36 5.42 19.75
CA PRO A 129 3.17 4.21 20.54
C PRO A 129 4.51 3.65 21.01
N ARG A 130 4.54 3.14 22.25
CA ARG A 130 5.78 2.67 22.89
C ARG A 130 6.57 1.68 22.03
N TYR A 131 5.86 0.71 21.44
CA TYR A 131 6.45 -0.27 20.52
C TYR A 131 7.23 0.40 19.38
N CYS A 132 6.65 1.41 18.73
CA CYS A 132 7.31 2.15 17.65
C CYS A 132 8.55 2.90 18.16
N ALA A 133 8.44 3.57 19.31
CA ALA A 133 9.56 4.31 19.89
C ALA A 133 10.74 3.42 20.28
N GLU A 134 10.50 2.17 20.69
CA GLU A 134 11.54 1.25 21.16
C GLU A 134 12.12 0.35 20.06
N THR A 135 11.36 0.08 18.98
CA THR A 135 11.78 -0.83 17.92
C THR A 135 12.22 -0.14 16.63
N ILE A 136 11.65 1.03 16.33
CA ILE A 136 11.88 1.73 15.06
C ILE A 136 12.83 2.91 15.25
N PHE A 137 12.60 3.77 16.25
CA PHE A 137 13.46 4.94 16.43
C PHE A 137 14.79 4.59 17.12
N PRO A 138 15.86 5.38 16.89
CA PRO A 138 17.07 5.29 17.69
C PRO A 138 16.74 5.38 19.18
N ARG A 139 17.47 4.62 19.99
CA ARG A 139 17.21 4.55 21.42
C ARG A 139 17.44 5.92 22.06
N LEU A 140 16.45 6.39 22.82
CA LEU A 140 16.58 7.61 23.61
C LEU A 140 17.54 7.42 24.78
N ASP A 141 18.29 8.47 25.10
CA ASP A 141 18.99 8.54 26.38
C ASP A 141 18.01 8.94 27.49
N TYR A 142 17.56 7.95 28.24
CA TYR A 142 16.64 8.13 29.37
C TYR A 142 17.29 8.74 30.61
N LYS A 143 18.62 8.94 30.63
CA LYS A 143 19.31 9.62 31.73
C LYS A 143 19.19 11.15 31.65
N ALA A 144 18.93 11.69 30.46
CA ALA A 144 18.67 13.11 30.26
C ALA A 144 17.30 13.53 30.84
N ASP A 145 17.12 14.81 31.15
CA ASP A 145 15.85 15.36 31.62
C ASP A 145 15.47 16.69 30.90
N PRO A 146 14.41 16.70 30.06
CA PRO A 146 13.68 15.52 29.57
C PRO A 146 14.51 14.73 28.53
N PRO A 147 14.34 13.41 28.44
CA PRO A 147 14.91 12.62 27.35
C PRO A 147 14.43 13.13 25.98
N VAL A 148 15.36 13.52 25.10
CA VAL A 148 15.06 14.08 23.78
C VAL A 148 16.08 13.67 22.72
N GLN A 149 15.63 13.56 21.46
CA GLN A 149 16.49 13.39 20.28
C GLN A 149 15.83 13.98 19.03
N THR A 150 16.61 14.12 17.96
CA THR A 150 16.09 14.44 16.62
C THR A 150 15.98 13.15 15.82
N VAL A 151 14.78 12.83 15.38
CA VAL A 151 14.50 11.73 14.45
C VAL A 151 14.45 12.30 13.05
N ILE A 152 15.31 11.79 12.17
CA ILE A 152 15.38 12.18 10.76
C ILE A 152 14.80 11.03 9.96
N VAL A 153 13.79 11.30 9.14
CA VAL A 153 13.14 10.29 8.30
C VAL A 153 13.06 10.75 6.86
N LYS A 154 13.04 9.80 5.93
CA LYS A 154 12.87 10.07 4.50
C LYS A 154 11.49 9.60 4.04
N ASP A 155 10.76 10.43 3.30
CA ASP A 155 9.44 10.02 2.78
C ASP A 155 9.53 9.22 1.46
N VAL A 156 8.37 8.83 0.92
CA VAL A 156 8.27 8.06 -0.33
C VAL A 156 8.77 8.83 -1.56
N HIS A 157 8.91 10.15 -1.48
CA HIS A 157 9.47 10.99 -2.54
C HIS A 157 10.94 11.31 -2.30
N GLY A 158 11.49 10.86 -1.17
CA GLY A 158 12.87 11.08 -0.78
C GLY A 158 13.13 12.39 -0.05
N GLU A 159 12.08 13.13 0.31
CA GLU A 159 12.18 14.35 1.10
C GLU A 159 12.51 14.01 2.54
N ILE A 160 13.37 14.83 3.16
CA ILE A 160 13.86 14.59 4.52
C ILE A 160 13.05 15.40 5.51
N TRP A 161 12.51 14.72 6.51
CA TRP A 161 11.73 15.29 7.60
C TRP A 161 12.47 15.12 8.92
N LYS A 162 12.48 16.19 9.72
CA LYS A 162 13.13 16.20 11.05
C LYS A 162 12.07 16.41 12.11
N PHE A 163 12.01 15.47 13.05
CA PHE A 163 11.08 15.51 14.17
C PHE A 163 11.83 15.57 15.49
N ARG A 164 11.38 16.42 16.41
CA ARG A 164 11.83 16.37 17.80
C ARG A 164 11.07 15.25 18.51
N HIS A 165 11.76 14.16 18.83
CA HIS A 165 11.23 13.05 19.63
C HIS A 165 11.57 13.29 21.11
N ILE A 166 10.54 13.33 21.96
CA ILE A 166 10.68 13.60 23.40
C ILE A 166 9.86 12.59 24.22
N TYR A 167 10.41 12.15 25.36
CA TYR A 167 9.69 11.33 26.33
C TYR A 167 9.36 12.16 27.57
N ARG A 168 8.10 12.55 27.75
CA ARG A 168 7.67 13.49 28.80
C ARG A 168 6.21 13.32 29.21
N GLY A 169 5.76 14.13 30.17
CA GLY A 169 4.38 14.15 30.66
C GLY A 169 4.12 13.22 31.85
N THR A 170 2.89 13.21 32.33
CA THR A 170 2.47 12.40 33.49
C THR A 170 1.13 11.72 33.17
N PRO A 171 1.10 10.39 32.95
CA PRO A 171 2.25 9.49 32.82
C PRO A 171 3.12 9.83 31.61
N ARG A 172 4.41 9.46 31.66
CA ARG A 172 5.36 9.76 30.58
C ARG A 172 4.98 9.02 29.29
N ARG A 173 5.05 9.72 28.16
CA ARG A 173 4.71 9.21 26.81
C ARG A 173 5.73 9.71 25.79
N HIS A 174 5.87 8.95 24.70
CA HIS A 174 6.69 9.33 23.56
C HIS A 174 5.90 10.26 22.63
N LEU A 175 6.50 11.37 22.24
CA LEU A 175 5.87 12.38 21.39
C LEU A 175 6.82 12.82 20.28
N LEU A 176 6.31 13.03 19.07
CA LEU A 176 6.96 13.91 18.08
C LEU A 176 6.34 15.30 18.20
N THR A 177 7.15 16.32 18.44
CA THR A 177 6.68 17.69 18.65
C THR A 177 7.11 18.60 17.51
N THR A 178 8.23 19.30 17.62
CA THR A 178 8.75 20.19 16.57
C THR A 178 8.92 19.42 15.26
N GLY A 179 8.47 20.02 14.16
CA GLY A 179 8.47 19.43 12.81
C GLY A 179 7.20 18.65 12.46
N TRP A 180 6.48 18.11 13.45
CA TRP A 180 5.29 17.30 13.21
C TRP A 180 4.14 18.11 12.59
N SER A 181 3.82 19.27 13.15
CA SER A 181 2.74 20.13 12.61
C SER A 181 3.05 20.61 11.19
N THR A 182 4.31 20.87 10.87
CA THR A 182 4.75 21.20 9.50
C THR A 182 4.50 20.03 8.55
N PHE A 183 4.85 18.81 8.95
CA PHE A 183 4.58 17.60 8.18
C PHE A 183 3.08 17.39 7.95
N VAL A 184 2.27 17.51 9.00
CA VAL A 184 0.80 17.43 8.91
C VAL A 184 0.22 18.42 7.91
N ASN A 185 0.64 19.69 7.98
CA ASN A 185 0.14 20.73 7.09
C ASN A 185 0.58 20.52 5.63
N GLN A 186 1.87 20.25 5.41
CA GLN A 186 2.40 20.09 4.05
C GLN A 186 1.85 18.83 3.38
N LYS A 187 1.72 17.73 4.13
CA LYS A 187 1.13 16.48 3.65
C LYS A 187 -0.40 16.46 3.73
N LYS A 188 -1.05 17.55 4.16
CA LYS A 188 -2.53 17.68 4.28
C LYS A 188 -3.16 16.51 5.04
N LEU A 189 -2.52 16.07 6.12
CA LEU A 189 -2.97 14.91 6.89
C LEU A 189 -4.21 15.26 7.71
N VAL A 190 -5.15 14.32 7.78
CA VAL A 190 -6.36 14.44 8.61
C VAL A 190 -6.49 13.27 9.57
N ALA A 191 -7.34 13.42 10.59
CA ALA A 191 -7.70 12.30 11.45
C ALA A 191 -8.30 11.15 10.62
N GLY A 192 -7.89 9.92 10.91
CA GLY A 192 -8.23 8.74 10.12
C GLY A 192 -7.18 8.35 9.08
N ASP A 193 -6.34 9.29 8.59
CA ASP A 193 -5.14 8.91 7.84
C ASP A 193 -4.21 8.08 8.75
N SER A 194 -3.33 7.27 8.18
CA SER A 194 -2.34 6.53 8.95
C SER A 194 -0.93 6.94 8.55
N ILE A 195 -0.06 7.11 9.55
CA ILE A 195 1.38 7.26 9.35
C ILE A 195 2.07 5.94 9.56
N VAL A 196 2.94 5.62 8.62
CA VAL A 196 3.79 4.44 8.62
C VAL A 196 5.21 4.89 8.90
N PHE A 197 5.82 4.35 9.94
CA PHE A 197 7.27 4.44 10.14
C PHE A 197 7.90 3.09 9.81
N LEU A 198 9.06 3.11 9.17
CA LEU A 198 9.84 1.93 8.82
C LEU A 198 11.29 2.20 9.21
N ARG A 199 11.94 1.21 9.82
CA ARG A 199 13.39 1.16 9.93
C ARG A 199 13.92 0.15 8.92
N ALA A 200 14.69 0.63 7.95
CA ALA A 200 15.36 -0.20 6.98
C ALA A 200 16.54 -0.95 7.61
N GLU A 201 17.00 -2.02 6.96
CA GLU A 201 18.10 -2.86 7.44
C GLU A 201 19.42 -2.10 7.62
N ASN A 202 19.65 -1.08 6.79
CA ASN A 202 20.81 -0.18 6.90
C ASN A 202 20.71 0.81 8.08
N GLY A 203 19.60 0.80 8.82
CA GLY A 203 19.33 1.68 9.95
C GLY A 203 18.64 2.99 9.59
N ASP A 204 18.43 3.28 8.30
CA ASP A 204 17.72 4.47 7.86
C ASP A 204 16.24 4.40 8.27
N LEU A 205 15.67 5.57 8.57
CA LEU A 205 14.27 5.69 8.88
C LEU A 205 13.50 6.28 7.71
N CYS A 206 12.36 5.65 7.44
CA CYS A 206 11.43 6.09 6.42
C CYS A 206 10.06 6.39 7.02
N VAL A 207 9.34 7.30 6.36
CA VAL A 207 7.96 7.63 6.69
C VAL A 207 7.07 7.49 5.45
N GLY A 208 5.88 6.94 5.65
CA GLY A 208 4.86 6.77 4.63
C GLY A 208 3.49 7.16 5.13
N ILE A 209 2.55 7.32 4.20
CA ILE A 209 1.19 7.75 4.49
C ILE A 209 0.22 6.74 3.88
N ARG A 210 -0.81 6.37 4.64
CA ARG A 210 -2.01 5.70 4.12
C ARG A 210 -3.18 6.63 4.29
N ARG A 211 -3.77 7.07 3.20
CA ARG A 211 -4.94 7.93 3.24
C ARG A 211 -6.15 7.14 3.71
N ALA A 212 -6.97 7.75 4.56
CA ALA A 212 -8.28 7.20 4.85
C ALA A 212 -9.09 7.12 3.55
N LYS A 213 -9.64 5.96 3.23
CA LYS A 213 -10.68 5.88 2.20
C LYS A 213 -11.87 6.67 2.72
N ARG A 214 -12.06 7.89 2.21
CA ARG A 214 -13.32 8.60 2.40
C ARG A 214 -14.36 7.76 1.70
N GLY A 215 -15.14 6.99 2.47
CA GLY A 215 -16.36 6.40 1.94
C GLY A 215 -17.11 7.53 1.25
N ALA A 216 -17.50 7.33 0.00
CA ALA A 216 -18.38 8.23 -0.71
C ALA A 216 -19.74 8.21 0.00
N VAL A 217 -19.84 8.84 1.16
CA VAL A 217 -21.10 9.19 1.79
C VAL A 217 -21.62 10.38 0.99
N GLY A 218 -22.35 10.09 -0.09
CA GLY A 218 -23.10 11.08 -0.87
C GLY A 218 -22.87 11.13 -2.38
N GLY A 219 -22.15 10.19 -3.00
CA GLY A 219 -22.15 10.01 -4.46
C GLY A 219 -23.13 8.90 -4.86
N PRO A 220 -23.78 8.94 -6.04
CA PRO A 220 -24.64 7.83 -6.46
C PRO A 220 -23.77 6.58 -6.48
N GLU A 221 -24.14 5.61 -5.65
CA GLU A 221 -23.54 4.28 -5.69
C GLU A 221 -23.72 3.80 -7.12
N SER A 222 -22.63 3.79 -7.90
CA SER A 222 -22.66 3.14 -9.20
C SER A 222 -22.94 1.69 -8.86
N PRO A 223 -24.09 1.13 -9.26
CA PRO A 223 -24.31 -0.28 -9.02
C PRO A 223 -23.14 -0.98 -9.71
N SER A 224 -22.35 -1.73 -8.95
CA SER A 224 -21.61 -2.85 -9.52
C SER A 224 -22.65 -3.58 -10.37
N GLY A 225 -22.51 -3.51 -11.70
CA GLY A 225 -23.52 -3.88 -12.70
C GLY A 225 -23.77 -5.38 -12.73
N TRP A 226 -24.11 -5.94 -11.59
CA TRP A 226 -24.19 -7.37 -11.33
C TRP A 226 -25.63 -7.85 -11.22
N ASN A 227 -26.64 -6.99 -11.47
CA ASN A 227 -28.00 -7.43 -11.74
C ASN A 227 -28.76 -6.36 -12.54
N SER A 228 -28.64 -6.35 -13.87
CA SER A 228 -29.69 -5.78 -14.71
C SER A 228 -30.86 -6.78 -14.78
N ALA A 229 -31.63 -6.88 -13.70
CA ALA A 229 -32.95 -7.52 -13.75
C ALA A 229 -33.95 -6.53 -14.34
N ALA A 230 -33.92 -6.36 -15.66
CA ALA A 230 -35.01 -5.78 -16.43
C ALA A 230 -34.91 -6.25 -17.88
N GLY A 231 -35.65 -7.32 -18.21
CA GLY A 231 -35.80 -7.77 -19.59
C GLY A 231 -36.11 -9.26 -19.70
N ASN A 232 -37.40 -9.60 -19.69
CA ASN A 232 -37.91 -10.88 -20.13
C ASN A 232 -37.36 -11.20 -21.54
N CYS A 233 -36.43 -12.14 -21.65
CA CYS A 233 -35.96 -12.70 -22.92
C CYS A 233 -35.20 -14.00 -22.62
N VAL A 234 -35.64 -15.08 -23.28
CA VAL A 234 -35.26 -16.48 -23.06
C VAL A 234 -33.74 -16.71 -23.11
N THR A 235 -33.18 -17.27 -22.05
CA THR A 235 -31.84 -17.87 -22.04
C THR A 235 -31.87 -19.25 -22.72
N PRO A 236 -30.90 -19.52 -23.61
CA PRO A 236 -30.28 -20.83 -23.64
C PRO A 236 -28.79 -20.63 -23.47
N TYR A 237 -28.28 -20.94 -22.28
CA TYR A 237 -26.97 -21.52 -21.97
C TYR A 237 -26.69 -21.23 -20.50
N GLY A 238 -26.95 -22.25 -19.68
CA GLY A 238 -26.70 -22.24 -18.25
C GLY A 238 -25.21 -22.30 -17.95
N GLY A 239 -24.79 -21.44 -17.03
CA GLY A 239 -23.51 -21.51 -16.35
C GLY A 239 -23.75 -21.34 -14.85
N PHE A 240 -24.34 -22.34 -14.20
CA PHE A 240 -24.31 -22.42 -12.74
C PHE A 240 -22.93 -22.91 -12.32
N SER A 241 -22.09 -22.01 -11.82
CA SER A 241 -20.93 -22.36 -11.00
C SER A 241 -21.44 -22.75 -9.62
N VAL A 242 -21.65 -24.04 -9.41
CA VAL A 242 -21.84 -24.62 -8.08
C VAL A 242 -20.46 -24.77 -7.45
N PHE A 243 -20.13 -23.95 -6.46
CA PHE A 243 -19.16 -24.33 -5.45
C PHE A 243 -19.57 -23.80 -4.07
N LEU A 244 -19.52 -24.74 -3.12
CA LEU A 244 -19.43 -24.59 -1.66
C LEU A 244 -20.70 -24.21 -0.91
N ARG A 245 -21.45 -25.27 -0.56
CA ARG A 245 -22.18 -25.34 0.70
C ARG A 245 -21.94 -26.72 1.31
N GLU A 246 -21.19 -26.77 2.41
CA GLU A 246 -21.54 -27.67 3.51
C GLU A 246 -22.60 -26.96 4.37
#